data_AF-A0AAW2LLP0-F1
#
_entry.id   AF-A0AAW2LLP0-F1
#
_cell.length_a   1.000
_cell.length_b   1.000
_cell.length_c   1.000
_cell.angle_alpha   90.00
_cell.angle_beta   90.00
_cell.angle_gamma   90.00
#
_symmetry.space_group_name_H-M   'P 1'
#
loop_
_entity.id
_entity.type
_entity.pdbx_description
1 polymer ?
#
loop_
_entity_poly.entity_id
_entity_poly.type
_entity_poly.pdbx_seq_one_letter_code
_entity_poly.pdbx_strand_id
1 'polypeptide(L)' 'MAAHKPVIGCNNGGPVETIKNGVTGYLYDPSPRDFSTAMANFIQDPQMSRTMGEKPDNM' A
#
# COMPACT_ATOMS: atom_id res chain seq x y z
N MET A 1 -8.13 -2.35 4.73
CA MET A 1 -9.07 -2.77 3.66
C MET A 1 -9.73 -4.13 3.93
N ALA A 2 -10.85 -4.42 3.26
CA ALA A 2 -11.78 -5.53 3.56
C ALA A 2 -11.15 -6.93 3.69
N ALA A 3 -10.09 -7.24 2.93
CA ALA A 3 -9.41 -8.54 2.98
C ALA A 3 -8.24 -8.60 3.99
N HIS A 4 -8.02 -7.54 4.78
CA HIS A 4 -6.91 -7.40 5.71
C HIS A 4 -5.53 -7.62 5.06
N LYS A 5 -5.38 -7.14 3.81
CA LYS A 5 -4.12 -7.14 3.06
C LYS A 5 -3.70 -5.71 2.78
N PRO A 6 -2.40 -5.38 2.83
CA PRO A 6 -1.94 -4.08 2.37
C PRO A 6 -2.08 -3.99 0.84
N VAL A 7 -2.20 -2.77 0.30
CA VAL A 7 -2.35 -2.52 -1.15
C VAL A 7 -1.21 -1.72 -1.72
N ILE A 8 -1.05 -1.86 -3.03
CA ILE A 8 -0.23 -1.00 -3.87
C ILE A 8 -1.16 -0.39 -4.91
N GLY A 9 -1.20 0.94 -5.00
CA GLY A 9 -2.03 1.67 -5.95
C GLY A 9 -1.23 2.74 -6.69
N CYS A 10 -1.57 3.00 -7.95
CA CYS A 10 -0.93 4.08 -8.69
C CYS A 10 -1.32 5.42 -8.05
N ASN A 11 -0.41 6.39 -8.03
CA ASN A 11 -0.60 7.72 -7.46
C ASN A 11 -1.49 8.61 -8.36
N ASN A 12 -2.67 8.10 -8.72
CA ASN A 12 -3.68 8.80 -9.52
C ASN A 12 -5.09 8.26 -9.22
N GLY A 13 -6.10 9.11 -9.37
CA GLY A 13 -7.51 8.73 -9.27
C GLY A 13 -7.90 8.04 -7.95
N GLY A 14 -8.81 7.07 -8.03
CA GLY A 14 -9.43 6.39 -6.88
C GLY A 14 -8.49 5.77 -5.83
N PRO A 15 -7.34 5.19 -6.20
CA PRO A 15 -6.33 4.76 -5.22
C PRO A 15 -5.88 5.86 -4.26
N VAL A 16 -5.74 7.11 -4.71
CA VAL A 16 -5.31 8.24 -3.86
C VAL A 16 -6.36 8.57 -2.80
N GLU A 17 -7.64 8.35 -3.10
CA GLU A 17 -8.75 8.64 -2.20
C GLU A 17 -8.85 7.63 -1.04
N THR A 18 -8.28 6.44 -1.19
CA THR A 18 -8.48 5.31 -0.25
C THR A 18 -7.18 4.82 0.38
N ILE A 19 -6.03 4.99 -0.27
CA ILE A 19 -4.73 4.51 0.22
C ILE A 19 -4.02 5.64 0.98
N LYS A 20 -3.80 5.43 2.28
CA LYS A 20 -2.92 6.28 3.08
C LYS A 20 -1.50 5.75 2.95
N ASN A 21 -0.69 6.42 2.13
CA ASN A 21 0.66 5.99 1.78
C ASN A 21 1.53 5.75 3.04
N GLY A 22 2.15 4.58 3.14
CA GLY A 22 2.92 4.17 4.32
C GLY A 22 2.08 3.79 5.54
N VAL A 23 0.75 3.79 5.43
CA VAL A 23 -0.16 3.45 6.54
C VAL A 23 -1.04 2.25 6.20
N THR A 24 -1.86 2.32 5.16
CA THR A 24 -2.74 1.20 4.72
C THR A 24 -2.20 0.49 3.48
N GLY A 25 -1.19 1.07 2.84
CA GLY A 25 -0.55 0.56 1.64
C GLY A 25 0.46 1.57 1.08
N TYR A 26 0.86 1.37 -0.17
CA TYR A 26 1.76 2.28 -0.88
C TYR A 26 1.10 2.86 -2.13
N LEU A 27 1.31 4.16 -2.32
CA LEU A 27 1.11 4.81 -3.61
C LEU A 27 2.44 4.82 -4.39
N TYR A 28 2.39 4.59 -5.69
CA TYR A 28 3.58 4.61 -6.57
C TYR A 28 3.32 5.46 -7.82
N ASP A 29 4.33 6.17 -8.31
CA ASP A 29 4.28 6.81 -9.62
C ASP A 29 4.32 5.75 -10.72
N PRO A 30 3.74 5.96 -11.92
CA PRO A 30 3.55 4.92 -12.94
C PRO A 30 4.87 4.49 -13.62
N SER A 31 5.78 3.91 -12.85
CA SER A 31 7.05 3.37 -13.27
C SER A 31 7.21 1.93 -12.73
N PRO A 32 7.82 1.02 -13.51
CA PRO A 32 8.09 -0.33 -13.02
C PRO A 32 8.97 -0.37 -11.77
N ARG A 33 9.88 0.61 -11.62
CA ARG A 33 10.78 0.71 -10.47
C ARG A 33 10.02 1.03 -9.19
N ASP A 34 9.08 1.97 -9.24
CA ASP A 34 8.35 2.38 -8.02
C ASP A 34 7.38 1.28 -7.60
N PHE A 35 6.72 0.62 -8.57
CA PHE A 35 5.86 -0.52 -8.28
C PHE A 35 6.63 -1.69 -7.63
N SER A 36 7.78 -2.06 -8.22
CA SER A 36 8.61 -3.15 -7.68
C SER A 36 9.21 -2.82 -6.30
N THR A 37 9.53 -1.54 -6.06
CA THR A 37 9.99 -1.07 -4.74
C THR A 37 8.89 -1.24 -3.68
N ALA A 38 7.64 -0.85 -3.99
CA ALA A 38 6.50 -1.07 -3.10
C ALA A 38 6.27 -2.55 -2.80
N MET A 39 6.41 -3.43 -3.80
CA MET A 39 6.34 -4.89 -3.60
C MET A 39 7.46 -5.40 -2.70
N ALA A 40 8.70 -4.93 -2.92
CA ALA A 40 9.86 -5.34 -2.13
C ALA A 40 9.70 -4.97 -0.66
N ASN A 41 9.16 -3.78 -0.35
CA ASN A 41 8.90 -3.34 1.01
C ASN A 41 7.99 -4.32 1.78
N PHE A 42 6.98 -4.91 1.12
CA PHE A 42 6.11 -5.89 1.77
C PHE A 42 6.79 -7.25 2.00
N ILE A 43 7.67 -7.66 1.09
CA ILE A 43 8.40 -8.93 1.22
C ILE A 43 9.47 -8.82 2.31
N GLN A 44 10.16 -7.68 2.39
CA GLN A 44 11.24 -7.45 3.34
C GLN A 44 10.73 -7.33 4.79
N ASP A 45 9.54 -6.75 4.99
CA ASP A 45 8.91 -6.67 6.31
C ASP A 45 7.47 -7.22 6.30
N PRO A 46 7.31 -8.54 6.52
CA PRO A 46 6.00 -9.17 6.61
C PRO A 46 5.17 -8.70 7.81
N GLN A 47 5.79 -8.22 8.89
CA GLN A 47 5.06 -7.73 10.06
C GLN A 47 4.43 -6.38 9.77
N MET A 48 5.21 -5.44 9.23
CA MET A 48 4.70 -4.16 8.73
C MET A 48 3.54 -4.39 7.74
N SER A 49 3.70 -5.34 6.82
CA SER A 49 2.66 -5.68 5.84
C SER A 49 1.35 -6.12 6.48
N ARG A 50 1.40 -6.94 7.54
CA ARG A 50 0.21 -7.35 8.30
C ARG A 50 -0.43 -6.16 9.00
N THR A 51 0.38 -5.35 9.70
CA THR A 51 -0.08 -4.15 10.39
C THR A 51 -0.77 -3.17 9.43
N MET A 52 -0.22 -2.97 8.23
CA MET A 52 -0.83 -2.12 7.21
C MET A 52 -2.19 -2.66 6.74
N GLY A 53 -2.30 -3.98 6.52
CA GLY A 53 -3.56 -4.61 6.10
C GLY A 53 -4.68 -4.52 7.15
N GLU A 54 -4.33 -4.51 8.43
CA GLU A 54 -5.26 -4.40 9.56
C GLU A 54 -5.72 -2.97 9.85
N LYS A 55 -5.00 -1.95 9.37
CA LYS A 55 -5.39 -0.56 9.59
C LYS A 55 -6.66 -0.21 8.79
N PRO A 56 -7.62 0.48 9.42
CA PRO A 56 -8.80 0.97 8.73
C PRO A 56 -8.44 2.15 7.83
N ASP A 57 -9.12 2.23 6.69
CA ASP A 57 -8.91 3.28 5.68
C ASP A 57 -9.38 4.69 6.15
N ASN A 58 -10.10 4.78 7.28
CA ASN A 58 -10.73 5.99 7.81
C ASN A 58 -10.00 6.66 9.01
N MET A 59 -8.70 6.41 9.23
CA MET A 59 -7.94 6.93 10.38
C MET A 59 -6.66 7.66 9.97
#